data_AF-A0A1B1RT97-F1
#
_entry.id   AF-A0A1B1RT97-F1
#
_cell.length_a   1.000
_cell.length_b   1.000
_cell.length_c   1.000
_cell.angle_alpha   90.00
_cell.angle_beta   90.00
_cell.angle_gamma   90.00
#
_symmetry.space_group_name_H-M   'P 1'
#
loop_
_entity.id
_entity.type
_entity.pdbx_description
1 polymer ?
#
loop_
_entity_poly.entity_id
_entity_poly.type
_entity_poly.pdbx_seq_one_letter_code
_entity_poly.pdbx_strand_id
1 'polypeptide(L)'
;ASMFFICIYLHIGRGLYYGSYIYLETWNIGVTLLMLVMATAFMGYVLPWGQMSFWGATVITNLLSAIPYVGNTLVEWIWGGFAVDNATLTRFFTFHFLLPFAIMGTSMLHLLFLHETGSNNPTGLNSNSDKIPFHPYFS
;
A
#
# COMPACT_ATOMS: atom_id res chain seq x y z
N ALA A 1 8.96 0.24 -9.46
CA ALA A 1 8.05 0.90 -8.48
C ALA A 1 7.12 1.92 -9.15
N SER A 2 7.61 2.85 -9.96
CA SER A 2 6.80 3.99 -10.47
C SER A 2 5.53 3.61 -11.23
N MET A 3 5.60 2.63 -12.14
CA MET A 3 4.39 2.16 -12.87
C MET A 3 3.32 1.62 -11.92
N PHE A 4 3.71 0.98 -10.81
CA PHE A 4 2.78 0.48 -9.80
C PHE A 4 1.99 1.65 -9.17
N PHE A 5 2.67 2.73 -8.79
CA PHE A 5 2.00 3.91 -8.22
C PHE A 5 1.11 4.61 -9.25
N ILE A 6 1.51 4.70 -10.51
CA ILE A 6 0.66 5.23 -11.58
C ILE A 6 -0.63 4.40 -11.67
N CYS A 7 -0.53 3.07 -11.69
CA CYS A 7 -1.69 2.17 -11.70
C CYS A 7 -2.56 2.35 -10.44
N ILE A 8 -1.97 2.43 -9.24
CA ILE A 8 -2.73 2.65 -8.00
C ILE A 8 -3.48 3.98 -8.06
N TYR A 9 -2.84 5.08 -8.45
CA TYR A 9 -3.49 6.39 -8.47
C TYR A 9 -4.62 6.45 -9.50
N LEU A 10 -4.43 5.84 -10.68
CA LEU A 10 -5.53 5.67 -11.65
C LEU A 10 -6.66 4.81 -11.09
N HIS A 11 -6.33 3.73 -10.38
CA HIS A 11 -7.31 2.84 -9.77
C HIS A 11 -8.14 3.55 -8.67
N ILE A 12 -7.48 4.31 -7.79
CA ILE A 12 -8.12 5.15 -6.76
C ILE A 12 -8.97 6.23 -7.43
N GLY A 13 -8.42 6.93 -8.43
CA GLY A 13 -9.13 7.97 -9.17
C GLY A 13 -10.41 7.45 -9.82
N ARG A 14 -10.35 6.26 -10.43
CA ARG A 14 -11.53 5.55 -10.95
C ARG A 14 -12.55 5.29 -9.85
N GLY A 15 -12.10 4.80 -8.68
CA GLY A 15 -12.99 4.51 -7.57
C GLY A 15 -13.68 5.75 -6.98
N LEU A 16 -12.96 6.88 -6.93
CA LEU A 16 -13.54 8.18 -6.53
C LEU A 16 -14.55 8.67 -7.56
N TYR A 17 -14.18 8.65 -8.85
CA TYR A 17 -15.01 9.20 -9.93
C TYR A 17 -16.34 8.46 -10.09
N TYR A 18 -16.32 7.12 -10.01
CA TYR A 18 -17.52 6.29 -10.16
C TYR A 18 -18.21 5.93 -8.84
N GLY A 19 -17.80 6.51 -7.71
CA GLY A 19 -18.42 6.22 -6.42
C GLY A 19 -18.20 4.79 -5.91
N SER A 20 -17.18 4.07 -6.39
CA SER A 20 -16.91 2.68 -5.97
C SER A 20 -16.48 2.56 -4.50
N TYR A 21 -16.18 3.68 -3.82
CA TYR A 21 -15.88 3.69 -2.39
C TYR A 21 -17.07 3.31 -1.49
N ILE A 22 -18.29 3.23 -2.05
CA ILE A 22 -19.47 2.73 -1.33
C ILE A 22 -19.35 1.25 -0.94
N TYR A 23 -18.49 0.47 -1.63
CA TYR A 23 -18.15 -0.89 -1.23
C TYR A 23 -17.08 -0.82 -0.12
N LEU A 24 -17.54 -0.55 1.10
CA LEU A 24 -16.70 -0.12 2.22
C LEU A 24 -15.58 -1.11 2.54
N GLU A 25 -15.86 -2.40 2.53
CA GLU A 25 -14.91 -3.47 2.83
C GLU A 25 -13.80 -3.49 1.77
N THR A 26 -14.19 -3.57 0.49
CA THR A 26 -13.29 -3.53 -0.66
C THR A 26 -12.45 -2.24 -0.64
N TRP A 27 -13.09 -1.10 -0.41
CA TRP A 27 -12.42 0.21 -0.38
C TRP A 27 -11.41 0.33 0.77
N ASN A 28 -11.79 -0.04 1.99
CA ASN A 28 -10.91 0.04 3.15
C ASN A 28 -9.71 -0.91 3.01
N ILE A 29 -9.91 -2.12 2.48
CA ILE A 29 -8.79 -3.02 2.14
C ILE A 29 -7.89 -2.39 1.05
N GLY A 30 -8.48 -1.69 0.08
CA GLY A 30 -7.73 -0.92 -0.92
C GLY A 30 -6.86 0.18 -0.30
N VAL A 31 -7.35 0.88 0.73
CA VAL A 31 -6.55 1.85 1.50
C VAL A 31 -5.41 1.14 2.25
N THR A 32 -5.67 -0.02 2.87
CA THR A 32 -4.61 -0.82 3.50
C THR A 32 -3.54 -1.25 2.49
N LEU A 33 -3.94 -1.69 1.28
CA LEU A 33 -3.03 -2.04 0.19
C LEU A 33 -2.15 -0.86 -0.23
N LEU A 34 -2.72 0.34 -0.35
CA LEU A 34 -1.96 1.56 -0.64
C LEU A 34 -0.87 1.78 0.42
N MET A 35 -1.22 1.72 1.71
CA MET A 35 -0.27 1.91 2.80
C MET A 35 0.84 0.85 2.81
N LEU A 36 0.51 -0.42 2.54
CA LEU A 36 1.49 -1.51 2.42
C LEU A 36 2.45 -1.29 1.24
N VAL A 37 1.95 -0.88 0.07
CA VAL A 37 2.77 -0.61 -1.11
C VAL A 37 3.68 0.61 -0.87
N MET A 38 3.17 1.66 -0.22
CA MET A 38 3.97 2.83 0.18
C MET A 38 5.11 2.43 1.11
N ALA A 39 4.83 1.66 2.17
CA ALA A 39 5.84 1.15 3.09
C ALA A 39 6.88 0.29 2.36
N THR A 40 6.43 -0.65 1.52
CA THR A 40 7.30 -1.55 0.75
C THR A 40 8.23 -0.78 -0.19
N ALA A 41 7.70 0.19 -0.93
CA ALA A 41 8.47 1.00 -1.86
C ALA A 41 9.49 1.89 -1.14
N PHE A 42 9.09 2.50 -0.02
CA PHE A 42 9.99 3.29 0.81
C PHE A 42 11.17 2.46 1.32
N MET A 43 10.91 1.30 1.94
CA MET A 43 12.00 0.44 2.43
C MET A 43 12.90 -0.07 1.29
N GLY A 44 12.31 -0.38 0.12
CA GLY A 44 13.07 -0.74 -1.08
C GLY A 44 13.98 0.37 -1.58
N TYR A 45 13.53 1.64 -1.48
CA TYR A 45 14.32 2.81 -1.84
C TYR A 45 15.52 3.04 -0.90
N VAL A 46 15.48 2.53 0.33
CA VAL A 46 16.58 2.64 1.29
C VAL A 46 17.73 1.67 0.94
N LEU A 47 17.44 0.52 0.32
CA LEU A 47 18.39 -0.58 0.12
C LEU A 47 19.66 -0.25 -0.68
N PRO A 48 19.63 0.61 -1.73
CA PRO A 48 20.84 1.00 -2.45
C PRO A 48 21.85 1.82 -1.63
N TRP A 49 21.44 2.30 -0.44
CA TRP A 49 22.28 3.04 0.51
C TRP A 49 22.98 4.28 -0.07
N GLY A 50 22.32 4.97 -1.00
CA GLY A 50 22.78 6.27 -1.53
C GLY A 50 22.44 7.44 -0.59
N GLN A 51 22.90 8.65 -0.94
CA GLN A 51 22.63 9.87 -0.15
C GLN A 51 21.13 10.09 0.09
N MET A 52 20.32 10.03 -0.98
CA MET A 52 18.87 10.21 -0.86
C MET A 52 18.19 9.06 -0.11
N SER A 53 18.72 7.84 -0.20
CA SER A 53 18.25 6.68 0.57
C SER A 53 18.46 6.90 2.07
N PHE A 54 19.67 7.30 2.47
CA PHE A 54 20.02 7.55 3.86
C PHE A 54 19.21 8.72 4.45
N TRP A 55 19.22 9.88 3.78
CA TRP A 55 18.50 11.05 4.28
C TRP A 55 16.99 10.86 4.23
N GLY A 56 16.47 10.16 3.21
CA GLY A 56 15.07 9.78 3.13
C GLY A 56 14.64 8.89 4.30
N ALA A 57 15.46 7.87 4.64
CA ALA A 57 15.22 7.02 5.79
C ALA A 57 15.18 7.84 7.10
N THR A 58 16.19 8.68 7.31
CA THR A 58 16.31 9.53 8.50
C THR A 58 15.11 10.45 8.67
N VAL A 59 14.75 11.22 7.64
CA VAL A 59 13.66 12.21 7.74
C VAL A 59 12.30 11.53 7.93
N ILE A 60 11.98 10.51 7.13
CA ILE A 60 10.64 9.88 7.14
C ILE A 60 10.39 9.14 8.45
N THR A 61 11.35 8.35 8.93
CA THR A 61 11.18 7.62 10.19
C THR A 61 11.14 8.56 11.39
N ASN A 62 11.88 9.67 11.34
CA ASN A 62 11.87 10.65 12.42
C ASN A 62 10.56 11.44 12.54
N LEU A 63 9.63 11.34 11.58
CA LEU A 63 8.27 11.87 11.74
C LEU A 63 7.55 11.27 12.97
N LEU A 64 7.91 10.04 13.37
CA LEU A 64 7.36 9.40 14.56
C LEU A 64 7.80 10.05 15.88
N SER A 65 8.89 10.82 15.87
CA SER A 65 9.33 11.57 17.07
C SER A 65 8.28 12.59 17.53
N ALA A 66 7.38 13.02 16.65
CA ALA A 66 6.29 13.94 16.96
C ALA A 66 5.20 13.32 17.86
N ILE A 67 5.19 11.99 18.06
CA ILE A 67 4.25 11.31 18.95
C ILE A 67 4.61 11.64 20.41
N PRO A 68 3.69 12.22 21.20
CA PRO A 68 3.98 12.57 22.59
C PRO A 68 4.39 11.36 23.43
N TYR A 69 5.33 11.60 24.37
CA TYR A 69 5.85 10.64 25.36
C TYR A 69 6.68 9.48 24.80
N VAL A 70 6.26 8.84 23.70
CA VAL A 70 6.87 7.60 23.17
C VAL A 70 7.59 7.79 21.83
N GLY A 71 7.50 8.97 21.20
CA GLY A 71 8.00 9.20 19.85
C GLY A 71 9.47 8.90 19.65
N ASN A 72 10.35 9.48 20.48
CA ASN A 72 11.81 9.24 20.37
C ASN A 72 12.16 7.76 20.59
N THR A 73 11.51 7.11 21.57
CA THR A 73 11.70 5.68 21.83
C THR A 73 11.27 4.82 20.63
N LEU A 74 10.18 5.18 19.94
CA LEU A 74 9.75 4.48 18.72
C LEU A 74 10.74 4.64 17.57
N VAL A 75 11.30 5.85 17.39
CA VAL A 75 12.30 6.12 16.34
C VAL A 75 13.56 5.29 16.57
N GLU A 76 14.14 5.36 17.77
CA GLU A 76 15.34 4.58 18.14
C GLU A 76 15.07 3.07 18.05
N TRP A 77 13.86 2.63 18.42
CA TRP A 77 13.46 1.22 18.28
C TRP A 77 13.36 0.78 16.82
N ILE A 78 12.89 1.62 15.90
CA ILE A 78 12.87 1.32 14.46
C ILE A 78 14.29 1.26 13.91
N TRP A 79 15.15 2.21 14.28
CA TRP A 79 16.55 2.23 13.85
C TRP A 79 17.36 1.08 14.43
N GLY A 80 17.04 0.64 15.65
CA GLY A 80 17.88 -0.30 16.38
C GLY A 80 19.18 0.36 16.87
N GLY A 81 19.15 1.67 17.13
CA GLY A 81 20.30 2.49 17.52
C GLY A 81 19.94 3.98 17.55
N PHE A 82 20.94 4.84 17.77
CA PHE A 82 20.76 6.29 17.89
C PHE A 82 20.62 7.02 16.54
N ALA A 83 20.87 6.33 15.43
CA ALA A 83 20.78 6.86 14.08
C ALA A 83 20.46 5.73 13.09
N VAL A 84 20.07 6.09 11.87
CA VAL A 84 19.99 5.16 10.75
C VAL A 84 21.38 4.58 10.46
N ASP A 85 21.53 3.26 10.57
CA ASP A 85 22.79 2.57 10.34
C ASP A 85 22.54 1.11 9.85
N ASN A 86 23.55 0.25 9.89
CA ASN A 86 23.50 -1.13 9.39
C ASN A 86 22.37 -1.97 10.00
N ALA A 87 22.04 -1.75 11.28
CA ALA A 87 20.89 -2.40 11.94
C ALA A 87 19.57 -2.03 11.24
N THR A 88 19.38 -0.76 10.89
CA THR A 88 18.22 -0.27 10.14
C THR A 88 18.16 -0.91 8.75
N LEU A 89 19.28 -0.90 8.02
CA LEU A 89 19.35 -1.43 6.64
C LEU A 89 18.97 -2.91 6.59
N THR A 90 19.52 -3.72 7.49
CA THR A 90 19.27 -5.17 7.55
C THR A 90 17.79 -5.47 7.84
N ARG A 91 17.16 -4.71 8.74
CA ARG A 91 15.73 -4.85 9.07
C ARG A 91 14.85 -4.39 7.91
N PHE A 92 15.20 -3.27 7.27
CA PHE A 92 14.47 -2.74 6.13
C PHE A 92 14.53 -3.69 4.93
N PHE A 93 15.66 -4.35 4.68
CA PHE A 93 15.76 -5.42 3.70
C PHE A 93 14.77 -6.56 4.02
N THR A 94 14.76 -7.02 5.27
CA THR A 94 13.87 -8.10 5.71
C THR A 94 12.39 -7.74 5.51
N PHE A 95 11.98 -6.53 5.92
CA PHE A 95 10.61 -6.06 5.75
C PHE A 95 10.25 -5.81 4.27
N HIS A 96 11.17 -5.24 3.48
CA HIS A 96 10.96 -5.05 2.05
C HIS A 96 10.75 -6.39 1.33
N PHE A 97 11.44 -7.45 1.76
CA PHE A 97 11.23 -8.79 1.22
C PHE A 97 9.89 -9.40 1.67
N LEU A 98 9.50 -9.22 2.94
CA LEU A 98 8.30 -9.82 3.52
C LEU A 98 6.99 -9.17 3.01
N LEU A 99 6.94 -7.84 2.96
CA LEU A 99 5.70 -7.11 2.70
C LEU A 99 5.04 -7.37 1.33
N PRO A 100 5.76 -7.62 0.23
CA PRO A 100 5.16 -8.08 -1.02
C PRO A 100 4.26 -9.32 -0.86
N PHE A 101 4.61 -10.26 0.02
CA PHE A 101 3.77 -11.43 0.30
C PHE A 101 2.53 -11.05 1.12
N ALA A 102 2.66 -10.10 2.04
CA ALA A 102 1.51 -9.54 2.75
C ALA A 102 0.55 -8.78 1.80
N ILE A 103 1.10 -8.04 0.82
CA ILE A 103 0.33 -7.37 -0.24
C ILE A 103 -0.42 -8.40 -1.09
N MET A 104 0.22 -9.52 -1.44
CA MET A 104 -0.42 -10.61 -2.18
C MET A 104 -1.63 -11.17 -1.40
N GLY A 105 -1.45 -11.52 -0.12
CA GLY A 105 -2.54 -12.01 0.72
C GLY A 105 -3.67 -10.98 0.90
N THR A 106 -3.32 -9.71 1.09
CA THR A 106 -4.30 -8.62 1.22
C THR A 106 -5.03 -8.37 -0.11
N SER A 107 -4.38 -8.57 -1.26
CA SER A 107 -5.01 -8.46 -2.58
C SER A 107 -6.04 -9.56 -2.81
N MET A 108 -5.79 -10.77 -2.31
CA MET A 108 -6.79 -11.86 -2.34
C MET A 108 -8.03 -11.49 -1.51
N LEU A 109 -7.85 -10.90 -0.32
CA LEU A 109 -8.95 -10.40 0.50
C LEU A 109 -9.72 -9.26 -0.20
N HIS A 110 -9.01 -8.34 -0.84
CA HIS A 110 -9.62 -7.26 -1.62
C HIS A 110 -10.53 -7.80 -2.72
N LEU A 111 -10.07 -8.83 -3.45
CA LEU A 111 -10.84 -9.49 -4.49
C LEU A 111 -12.00 -10.33 -3.95
N LEU A 112 -11.83 -10.96 -2.78
CA LEU A 112 -12.89 -11.71 -2.12
C LEU A 112 -14.08 -10.80 -1.81
N PHE A 113 -13.85 -9.65 -1.18
CA PHE A 113 -14.93 -8.70 -0.89
C PHE A 113 -15.51 -8.05 -2.16
N LEU A 114 -14.70 -7.85 -3.20
CA LEU A 114 -15.21 -7.43 -4.51
C LEU A 114 -16.18 -8.46 -5.10
N HIS A 115 -15.92 -9.76 -4.91
CA HIS A 115 -16.77 -10.83 -5.43
C HIS A 115 -18.10 -10.98 -4.67
N GLU A 116 -18.21 -10.51 -3.43
CA GLU A 116 -19.48 -10.48 -2.69
C GLU A 116 -20.51 -9.54 -3.35
N THR A 117 -20.06 -8.41 -3.90
CA THR A 117 -20.95 -7.41 -4.53
C THR A 117 -20.94 -7.47 -6.06
N GLY A 118 -19.83 -7.92 -6.64
CA GLY A 118 -19.49 -7.71 -8.04
C GLY A 118 -18.96 -6.30 -8.31
N SER A 119 -18.50 -6.07 -9.55
CA SER A 119 -17.94 -4.80 -10.00
C SER A 119 -18.99 -3.70 -10.18
N ASN A 120 -18.58 -2.46 -9.88
CA ASN A 120 -19.30 -1.25 -10.31
C ASN A 120 -19.25 -1.08 -11.84
N ASN A 121 -20.07 -0.17 -12.37
CA ASN A 121 -20.06 0.22 -13.78
C ASN A 121 -20.17 1.75 -13.94
N PRO A 122 -19.87 2.30 -15.13
CA PRO A 122 -19.83 3.75 -15.34
C PRO A 122 -21.12 4.52 -15.07
N THR A 123 -22.28 3.85 -15.12
CA THR A 123 -23.58 4.50 -14.90
C THR A 123 -23.97 4.59 -13.44
N GLY A 124 -23.31 3.83 -12.55
CA GLY A 124 -23.68 3.70 -11.13
C GLY A 124 -25.01 2.99 -10.89
N LEU A 125 -25.67 2.47 -11.93
CA LEU A 125 -26.91 1.71 -11.82
C LEU A 125 -26.64 0.22 -11.58
N ASN A 126 -27.64 -0.52 -11.11
CA ASN A 126 -27.52 -1.97 -10.95
C ASN A 126 -27.40 -2.66 -12.32
N SER A 127 -26.29 -3.38 -12.54
CA SER A 127 -25.99 -4.07 -13.80
C SER A 127 -26.50 -5.51 -13.88
N ASN A 128 -27.25 -6.00 -12.89
CA ASN A 128 -27.70 -7.41 -12.83
C ASN A 128 -28.52 -7.86 -14.04
N SER A 129 -29.24 -6.96 -14.72
CA SER A 129 -30.03 -7.28 -15.91
C SER A 129 -29.18 -7.53 -17.17
N ASP A 130 -27.90 -7.15 -17.17
CA ASP A 130 -27.02 -7.19 -18.35
C ASP A 130 -25.61 -7.67 -17.98
N LYS A 131 -25.52 -8.77 -17.23
CA LYS A 131 -24.24 -9.41 -16.90
C LYS A 131 -23.78 -10.33 -18.03
N ILE A 132 -22.50 -10.24 -18.37
CA ILE A 132 -21.80 -11.13 -19.30
C ILE A 132 -20.73 -11.94 -18.54
N PRO A 133 -20.34 -13.14 -19.03
CA PRO A 133 -19.27 -13.90 -18.41
C PRO A 133 -17.92 -13.16 -18.50
N PHE A 134 -17.02 -13.41 -17.54
CA PHE A 134 -15.70 -12.78 -17.54
C PHE A 134 -14.87 -13.21 -18.77
N HIS A 135 -14.81 -14.51 -19.05
CA HIS A 135 -14.23 -15.05 -20.28
C HIS A 135 -15.35 -15.27 -21.33
N PRO A 136 -15.19 -14.86 -22.61
CA PRO A 136 -13.97 -14.36 -23.26
C PRO A 136 -13.81 -12.84 -23.29
N TYR A 137 -14.68 -12.10 -22.59
CA TYR A 137 -14.79 -10.64 -22.80
C TYR A 137 -13.69 -9.81 -22.13
N PHE A 138 -13.17 -10.26 -20.97
CA PHE A 138 -12.21 -9.52 -20.15
C PHE A 138 -10.89 -10.29 -19.89
N SER A 139 -10.69 -11.43 -20.56
CA SER A 139 -9.54 -12.33 -20.39
C SER A 139 -8.93 -12.76 -21.71
#